data_AF-A0A5X8Y6W8-F1
#
_entry.id   AF-A0A5X8Y6W8-F1
#
_cell.length_a   1.000
_cell.length_b   1.000
_cell.length_c   1.000
_cell.angle_alpha   90.00
_cell.angle_beta   90.00
_cell.angle_gamma   90.00
#
_symmetry.space_group_name_H-M   'P 1'
#
loop_
_entity.id
_entity.type
_entity.pdbx_description
1 polymer ?
#
loop_
_entity_poly.entity_id
_entity_poly.type
_entity_poly.pdbx_seq_one_letter_code
_entity_poly.pdbx_strand_id
1 'polypeptide(L)'
;PLNSLAGGGSFGVHLFAQSSAGKTTTVEAATSLYGDPEMLKLSWDATRHGLTVEAAARNDGFIPIDEIGQGGRIAEIAQAAYSLFNGVGRIQGRKEGGNRPTIRWKIAALSTGEEDFEAYLVKGGMTPKAGQLVRLLSVPFTDTIAFNGYIDGDEHARAIKQLAS
;
A
#
# COMPACT_ATOMS: atom_id res chain seq x y z
N PRO A 1 10.14 3.45 -9.43
CA PRO A 1 11.58 3.10 -9.54
C PRO A 1 12.55 4.30 -9.47
N LEU A 2 12.31 5.28 -8.60
CA LEU A 2 13.22 6.43 -8.39
C LEU A 2 13.56 6.65 -6.92
N ASN A 3 12.92 5.92 -5.99
CA ASN A 3 13.08 6.11 -4.56
C ASN A 3 14.50 5.76 -4.11
N SER A 4 15.08 4.69 -4.66
CA SER A 4 16.48 4.33 -4.38
C SER A 4 17.48 5.39 -4.86
N LEU A 5 17.25 5.98 -6.05
CA LEU A 5 18.10 6.99 -6.67
C LEU A 5 18.10 8.31 -5.89
N ALA A 6 16.97 8.67 -5.28
CA ALA A 6 16.86 9.84 -4.40
C ALA A 6 17.45 9.59 -2.99
N GLY A 7 18.06 8.43 -2.73
CA GLY A 7 18.54 8.05 -1.40
C GLY A 7 17.42 7.72 -0.41
N GLY A 8 16.17 7.62 -0.88
CA GLY A 8 15.00 7.36 -0.06
C GLY A 8 14.92 5.93 0.47
N GLY A 9 14.17 5.78 1.56
CA GLY A 9 13.77 4.49 2.14
C GLY A 9 12.33 4.13 1.78
N SER A 10 11.87 2.94 2.18
CA SER A 10 10.48 2.54 1.93
C SER A 10 9.49 3.48 2.60
N PHE A 11 8.45 3.85 1.86
CA PHE A 11 7.34 4.67 2.37
C PHE A 11 6.03 4.26 1.69
N GLY A 12 4.91 4.67 2.29
CA GLY A 12 3.59 4.55 1.69
C GLY A 12 2.80 5.84 1.80
N VAL A 13 1.84 5.99 0.91
CA VAL A 13 0.77 7.00 0.98
C VAL A 13 -0.54 6.25 1.17
N HIS A 14 -1.32 6.64 2.17
CA HIS A 14 -2.65 6.10 2.45
C HIS A 14 -3.70 7.15 2.12
N LEU A 15 -4.43 6.94 1.04
CA LEU A 15 -5.53 7.79 0.61
C LEU A 15 -6.78 7.42 1.39
N PHE A 16 -7.37 8.37 2.10
CA PHE A 16 -8.58 8.11 2.88
C PHE A 16 -9.72 9.08 2.55
N ALA A 17 -10.92 8.54 2.41
CA ALA A 17 -12.17 9.26 2.20
C ALA A 17 -13.32 8.26 2.32
N GLN A 18 -14.56 8.74 2.42
CA GLN A 18 -15.73 7.88 2.33
C GLN A 18 -15.77 7.08 1.01
N SER A 19 -16.56 6.01 1.01
CA SER A 19 -16.76 5.16 -0.16
C SER A 19 -17.18 5.97 -1.40
N SER A 20 -16.80 5.47 -2.58
CA SER A 20 -17.10 6.09 -3.89
C SER A 20 -16.41 7.42 -4.24
N ALA A 21 -15.44 7.87 -3.44
CA ALA A 21 -14.68 9.11 -3.74
C ALA A 21 -13.75 9.03 -4.97
N GLY A 22 -13.45 7.82 -5.50
CA GLY A 22 -12.50 7.63 -6.62
C GLY A 22 -11.08 7.18 -6.21
N LYS A 23 -10.89 6.80 -4.94
CA LYS A 23 -9.62 6.28 -4.41
C LYS A 23 -9.10 5.08 -5.20
N THR A 24 -9.95 4.07 -5.38
CA THR A 24 -9.58 2.82 -6.08
C THR A 24 -9.19 3.08 -7.53
N THR A 25 -9.94 3.92 -8.25
CA THR A 25 -9.59 4.34 -9.61
C THR A 25 -8.24 5.05 -9.66
N THR A 26 -7.92 5.89 -8.67
CA THR A 26 -6.62 6.55 -8.56
C THR A 26 -5.49 5.53 -8.37
N VAL A 27 -5.72 4.52 -7.52
CA VAL A 27 -4.73 3.44 -7.31
C VAL A 27 -4.53 2.62 -8.58
N GLU A 28 -5.60 2.25 -9.28
CA GLU A 28 -5.52 1.50 -10.53
C GLU A 28 -4.78 2.30 -11.61
N ALA A 29 -5.08 3.59 -11.76
CA ALA A 29 -4.38 4.48 -12.68
C ALA A 29 -2.88 4.64 -12.33
N ALA A 30 -2.53 4.72 -11.05
CA ALA A 30 -1.11 4.74 -10.63
C ALA A 30 -0.42 3.39 -10.88
N THR A 31 -1.15 2.28 -10.71
CA THR A 31 -0.64 0.92 -10.89
C THR A 31 -0.39 0.58 -12.35
N SER A 32 -1.19 1.11 -13.28
CA SER A 32 -1.05 0.85 -14.72
C SER A 32 0.33 1.26 -15.29
N LEU A 33 1.02 2.20 -14.62
CA LEU A 33 2.40 2.57 -14.95
C LEU A 33 3.42 1.43 -14.72
N TYR A 34 3.05 0.43 -13.93
CA TYR A 34 3.91 -0.70 -13.53
C TYR A 34 3.44 -2.05 -14.11
N GLY A 35 2.26 -2.10 -14.72
CA GLY A 35 1.67 -3.31 -15.31
C GLY A 35 0.17 -3.40 -15.07
N ASP A 36 -0.41 -4.57 -15.28
CA ASP A 36 -1.85 -4.82 -15.10
C ASP A 36 -2.29 -4.59 -13.63
N PRO A 37 -3.16 -3.60 -13.35
CA PRO A 37 -3.63 -3.33 -12.00
C PRO A 37 -4.29 -4.51 -11.28
N GLU A 38 -5.04 -5.36 -11.99
CA GLU A 38 -5.71 -6.51 -11.38
C GLU A 38 -4.71 -7.57 -10.92
N MET A 39 -3.62 -7.74 -11.69
CA MET A 39 -2.55 -8.68 -11.36
C MET A 39 -1.59 -8.14 -10.29
N LEU A 40 -1.43 -6.82 -10.22
CA LEU A 40 -0.48 -6.17 -9.32
C LEU A 40 -1.05 -5.77 -7.97
N LYS A 41 -2.38 -5.57 -7.87
CA LYS A 41 -3.05 -5.17 -6.62
C LYS A 41 -2.83 -6.21 -5.53
N LEU A 42 -2.41 -5.75 -4.35
CA LEU A 42 -2.32 -6.55 -3.13
C LEU A 42 -3.44 -6.15 -2.17
N SER A 43 -3.76 -7.05 -1.24
CA SER A 43 -4.68 -6.81 -0.13
C SER A 43 -3.93 -6.73 1.20
N TRP A 44 -4.46 -5.95 2.15
CA TRP A 44 -4.03 -5.99 3.54
C TRP A 44 -4.42 -7.29 4.26
N ASP A 45 -5.37 -8.05 3.71
CA ASP A 45 -5.64 -9.43 4.13
C ASP A 45 -4.57 -10.39 3.58
N ALA A 46 -3.35 -10.19 4.06
CA ALA A 46 -2.19 -10.99 3.70
C ALA A 46 -1.29 -11.20 4.91
N THR A 47 -0.64 -12.35 4.98
CA THR A 47 0.34 -12.57 6.05
C THR A 47 1.52 -11.60 5.88
N ARG A 48 2.10 -11.16 7.00
CA ARG A 48 3.34 -10.35 6.98
C ARG A 48 4.44 -10.99 6.12
N HIS A 49 4.52 -12.33 6.10
CA HIS A 49 5.50 -13.03 5.29
C HIS A 49 5.19 -12.92 3.78
N GLY A 50 3.92 -13.07 3.39
CA GLY A 50 3.49 -12.86 2.00
C GLY A 50 3.84 -11.47 1.49
N LEU A 51 3.47 -10.43 2.25
CA LEU A 51 3.81 -9.04 1.89
C LEU A 51 5.33 -8.79 1.85
N THR A 52 6.11 -9.47 2.69
CA THR A 52 7.58 -9.40 2.65
C THR A 52 8.13 -9.98 1.34
N VAL A 53 7.58 -11.10 0.87
CA VAL A 53 8.01 -11.74 -0.37
C VAL A 53 7.64 -10.86 -1.57
N GLU A 54 6.42 -10.33 -1.61
CA GLU A 54 5.99 -9.36 -2.63
C GLU A 54 6.89 -8.13 -2.67
N ALA A 55 7.23 -7.57 -1.50
CA ALA A 55 8.09 -6.40 -1.42
C ALA A 55 9.52 -6.65 -1.89
N ALA A 56 10.05 -7.84 -1.61
CA ALA A 56 11.35 -8.26 -2.09
C ALA A 56 11.35 -8.48 -3.62
N ALA A 57 10.29 -9.08 -4.16
CA ALA A 57 10.14 -9.29 -5.60
C ALA A 57 9.99 -7.97 -6.36
N ARG A 58 9.33 -6.98 -5.75
CA ARG A 58 9.10 -5.64 -6.30
C ARG A 58 10.09 -4.61 -5.75
N ASN A 59 11.32 -5.03 -5.44
CA ASN A 59 12.32 -4.13 -4.88
C ASN A 59 12.61 -2.94 -5.84
N ASP A 60 12.62 -1.74 -5.26
CA ASP A 60 12.60 -0.43 -5.92
C ASP A 60 11.38 -0.17 -6.82
N GLY A 61 10.33 -0.95 -6.64
CA GLY A 61 9.08 -0.90 -7.37
C GLY A 61 7.94 -0.25 -6.59
N PHE A 62 6.76 -0.38 -7.17
CA PHE A 62 5.49 0.14 -6.64
C PHE A 62 4.63 -0.98 -6.09
N ILE A 63 3.96 -0.70 -4.96
CA ILE A 63 3.09 -1.64 -4.27
C ILE A 63 1.72 -1.01 -4.03
N PRO A 64 0.72 -1.29 -4.88
CA PRO A 64 -0.67 -0.97 -4.58
C PRO A 64 -1.22 -1.95 -3.54
N ILE A 65 -1.71 -1.45 -2.40
CA ILE A 65 -2.36 -2.25 -1.35
C ILE A 65 -3.71 -1.64 -0.99
N ASP A 66 -4.78 -2.23 -1.51
CA ASP A 66 -6.12 -1.68 -1.41
C ASP A 66 -6.80 -2.05 -0.08
N GLU A 67 -7.75 -1.20 0.35
CA GLU A 67 -8.73 -1.44 1.42
C GLU A 67 -8.17 -1.94 2.76
N ILE A 68 -7.56 -1.04 3.53
CA ILE A 68 -7.09 -1.39 4.88
C ILE A 68 -8.22 -1.82 5.83
N GLY A 69 -9.45 -1.33 5.60
CA GLY A 69 -10.63 -1.65 6.40
C GLY A 69 -11.13 -3.08 6.23
N GLN A 70 -10.80 -3.75 5.12
CA GLN A 70 -11.16 -5.16 4.87
C GLN A 70 -10.07 -6.14 5.30
N GLY A 71 -8.90 -5.64 5.70
CA GLY A 71 -7.84 -6.51 6.21
C GLY A 71 -8.26 -7.21 7.50
N GLY A 72 -7.52 -8.27 7.87
CA GLY A 72 -7.75 -9.04 9.08
C GLY A 72 -7.58 -8.26 10.39
N ARG A 73 -6.91 -8.84 11.39
CA ARG A 73 -6.78 -8.20 12.71
C ARG A 73 -5.96 -6.91 12.58
N ILE A 74 -6.46 -5.79 13.11
CA ILE A 74 -5.78 -4.47 13.08
C ILE A 74 -4.32 -4.55 13.57
N ALA A 75 -4.05 -5.34 14.61
CA ALA A 75 -2.70 -5.57 15.10
C ALA A 75 -1.76 -6.25 14.09
N GLU A 76 -2.29 -7.15 13.26
CA GLU A 76 -1.52 -7.82 12.20
C GLU A 76 -1.22 -6.86 11.06
N ILE A 77 -2.19 -6.03 10.67
CA ILE A 77 -2.02 -4.98 9.65
C ILE A 77 -0.99 -3.96 10.12
N ALA A 78 -1.06 -3.50 11.37
CA ALA A 78 -0.07 -2.59 11.94
C ALA A 78 1.35 -3.18 11.90
N GLN A 79 1.50 -4.45 12.26
CA GLN A 79 2.80 -5.14 12.19
C GLN A 79 3.27 -5.37 10.75
N ALA A 80 2.36 -5.66 9.83
CA ALA A 80 2.65 -5.85 8.42
C ALA A 80 3.12 -4.54 7.78
N ALA A 81 2.36 -3.45 7.95
CA ALA A 81 2.73 -2.11 7.48
C ALA A 81 4.08 -1.68 8.03
N TYR A 82 4.31 -1.84 9.34
CA TYR A 82 5.59 -1.50 9.96
C TYR A 82 6.76 -2.28 9.36
N SER A 83 6.58 -3.58 9.17
CA SER A 83 7.62 -4.45 8.61
C SER A 83 7.89 -4.13 7.14
N LEU A 84 6.82 -3.88 6.38
CA LEU A 84 6.87 -3.51 4.96
C LEU A 84 7.68 -2.23 4.75
N PHE A 85 7.43 -1.18 5.54
CA PHE A 85 8.14 0.10 5.39
C PHE A 85 9.49 0.16 6.12
N ASN A 86 9.82 -0.84 6.94
CA ASN A 86 11.19 -0.99 7.45
C ASN A 86 12.17 -1.50 6.37
N GLY A 87 11.68 -2.11 5.28
CA GLY A 87 12.53 -2.49 4.16
C GLY A 87 13.46 -3.68 4.42
N VAL A 88 13.23 -4.45 5.49
CA VAL A 88 14.12 -5.55 5.90
C VAL A 88 13.30 -6.74 6.39
N GLY A 89 13.60 -7.91 5.85
CA GLY A 89 13.00 -9.17 6.24
C GLY A 89 13.50 -9.63 7.60
N ARG A 90 12.68 -10.40 8.31
CA ARG A 90 13.07 -11.00 9.59
C ARG A 90 14.30 -11.88 9.40
N ILE A 91 15.29 -11.74 10.28
CA ILE A 91 16.46 -12.63 10.33
C ILE A 91 15.99 -14.06 10.64
N GLN A 92 16.47 -15.02 9.86
CA GLN A 92 16.13 -16.43 10.00
C GLN A 92 17.42 -17.26 10.13
N GLY A 93 17.46 -18.16 11.11
CA GLY A 93 18.55 -19.12 11.25
C GLY A 93 18.55 -20.17 10.14
N ARG A 94 19.71 -20.78 9.89
CA ARG A 94 19.87 -21.97 9.03
C ARG A 94 19.97 -23.22 9.90
N LYS A 95 19.49 -24.37 9.39
CA LYS A 95 19.58 -25.67 10.09
C LYS A 95 21.04 -26.08 10.36
N GLU A 96 21.95 -25.72 9.46
CA GLU A 96 23.38 -26.04 9.53
C GLU A 96 24.19 -25.06 10.38
N GLY A 97 23.54 -24.08 11.01
CA GLY A 97 24.19 -22.98 11.74
C GLY A 97 24.31 -21.69 10.93
N GLY A 98 24.42 -20.57 11.65
CA GLY A 98 24.42 -19.22 11.06
C GLY A 98 23.03 -18.74 10.60
N ASN A 99 22.99 -17.60 9.91
CA ASN A 99 21.76 -16.96 9.43
C ASN A 99 21.59 -17.10 7.91
N ARG A 100 20.34 -17.12 7.45
CA ARG A 100 19.99 -16.91 6.04
C ARG A 100 20.34 -15.47 5.62
N PRO A 101 20.61 -15.23 4.32
CA PRO A 101 20.76 -13.88 3.79
C PRO A 101 19.55 -13.04 4.17
N THR A 102 19.82 -11.87 4.73
CA THR A 102 18.75 -10.94 5.10
C THR A 102 18.21 -10.31 3.83
N ILE A 103 16.92 -10.54 3.57
CA ILE A 103 16.22 -9.92 2.46
C ILE A 103 16.02 -8.44 2.78
N ARG A 104 16.28 -7.57 1.81
CA ARG A 104 16.08 -6.12 1.92
C ARG A 104 15.33 -5.63 0.70
N TRP A 105 14.52 -4.59 0.90
CA TRP A 105 13.78 -3.94 -0.17
C TRP A 105 13.63 -2.45 0.08
N LYS A 106 13.37 -1.73 -1.00
CA LYS A 106 12.87 -0.36 -1.02
C LYS A 106 11.59 -0.35 -1.83
N ILE A 107 10.52 0.24 -1.33
CA ILE A 107 9.25 0.32 -2.07
C ILE A 107 8.62 1.70 -1.93
N ALA A 108 7.76 2.05 -2.87
CA ALA A 108 6.73 3.06 -2.67
C ALA A 108 5.37 2.35 -2.69
N ALA A 109 4.60 2.47 -1.62
CA ALA A 109 3.26 1.89 -1.57
C ALA A 109 2.17 2.95 -1.73
N LEU A 110 1.07 2.57 -2.34
CA LEU A 110 -0.17 3.35 -2.33
C LEU A 110 -1.26 2.49 -1.72
N SER A 111 -1.93 3.04 -0.72
CA SER A 111 -2.98 2.36 0.01
C SER A 111 -4.25 3.19 0.08
N THR A 112 -5.39 2.54 0.30
CA THR A 112 -6.69 3.19 0.46
C THR A 112 -7.41 2.76 1.73
N GLY A 113 -8.26 3.63 2.25
CA GLY A 113 -9.10 3.35 3.41
C GLY A 113 -10.25 4.36 3.52
N GLU A 114 -11.17 4.11 4.45
CA GLU A 114 -12.26 5.05 4.75
C GLU A 114 -11.86 6.14 5.74
N GLU A 115 -10.93 5.82 6.63
CA GLU A 115 -10.42 6.66 7.70
C GLU A 115 -8.90 6.78 7.61
N ASP A 116 -8.32 7.79 8.24
CA ASP A 116 -6.87 7.90 8.29
C ASP A 116 -6.25 6.72 9.08
N PHE A 117 -4.99 6.39 8.80
CA PHE A 117 -4.35 5.22 9.38
C PHE A 117 -4.23 5.28 10.91
N GLU A 118 -4.09 6.48 11.50
CA GLU A 118 -4.02 6.61 12.96
C GLU A 118 -5.38 6.34 13.60
N ALA A 119 -6.46 6.93 13.08
CA ALA A 119 -7.83 6.65 13.51
C ALA A 119 -8.17 5.17 13.38
N TYR A 120 -7.78 4.55 12.26
CA TYR A 120 -7.94 3.11 12.03
C TYR A 120 -7.28 2.26 13.15
N LEU A 121 -6.04 2.59 13.53
CA LEU A 121 -5.34 1.89 14.60
C LEU A 121 -5.98 2.11 15.97
N VAL A 122 -6.37 3.35 16.28
CA VAL A 122 -7.01 3.72 17.56
C VAL A 122 -8.35 3.01 17.73
N LYS A 123 -9.17 2.93 16.68
CA LYS A 123 -10.42 2.19 16.65
C LYS A 123 -10.22 0.69 16.93
N GLY A 124 -9.07 0.14 16.55
CA GLY A 124 -8.64 -1.21 16.90
C GLY A 124 -8.05 -1.39 18.29
N GLY A 125 -8.09 -0.37 19.15
CA GLY A 125 -7.52 -0.40 20.50
C GLY A 125 -6.00 -0.33 20.53
N MET A 126 -5.36 0.10 19.44
CA MET A 126 -3.91 0.31 19.39
C MET A 126 -3.55 1.76 19.63
N THR A 127 -2.43 1.99 20.32
CA THR A 127 -1.84 3.33 20.43
C THR A 127 -0.68 3.44 19.45
N PRO A 128 -0.83 4.18 18.34
CA PRO A 128 0.24 4.34 17.37
C PRO A 128 1.42 5.10 17.99
N LYS A 129 2.64 4.66 17.65
CA LYS A 129 3.85 5.41 17.98
C LYS A 129 4.13 6.39 16.84
N ALA A 130 4.56 7.61 17.14
CA ALA A 130 4.87 8.62 16.12
C ALA A 130 5.76 8.08 14.97
N GLY A 131 6.80 7.29 15.30
CA GLY A 131 7.68 6.66 14.31
C GLY A 131 7.02 5.64 13.36
N GLN A 132 5.85 5.10 13.71
CA GLN A 132 5.05 4.21 12.87
C GLN A 132 4.21 4.99 11.85
N LEU A 133 3.73 6.18 12.23
CA LEU A 133 2.89 7.02 11.38
C LEU A 133 3.67 7.72 10.27
N VAL A 134 4.95 8.06 10.49
CA VAL A 134 5.78 8.77 9.49
C VAL A 134 6.06 7.97 8.21
N ARG A 135 5.82 6.64 8.22
CA ARG A 135 6.15 5.75 7.10
C ARG A 135 4.96 5.42 6.21
N LEU A 136 3.74 5.65 6.68
CA LEU A 136 2.52 5.55 5.90
C LEU A 136 1.76 6.86 6.06
N LEU A 137 2.01 7.79 5.14
CA LEU A 137 1.43 9.13 5.19
C LEU A 137 -0.06 9.06 4.85
N SER A 138 -0.92 9.36 5.83
CA SER A 138 -2.35 9.53 5.59
C SER A 138 -2.61 10.84 4.85
N VAL A 139 -3.21 10.77 3.67
CA VAL A 139 -3.57 11.92 2.84
C VAL A 139 -5.09 11.89 2.58
N PRO A 140 -5.83 12.93 2.96
CA PRO A 140 -7.26 12.98 2.69
C PRO A 140 -7.48 13.03 1.17
N PHE A 141 -8.39 12.19 0.69
CA PHE A 141 -8.79 12.18 -0.71
C PHE A 141 -10.00 13.09 -0.89
N THR A 142 -9.90 14.04 -1.81
CA THR A 142 -11.01 14.92 -2.18
C THR A 142 -11.74 14.33 -3.37
N ASP A 143 -13.07 14.48 -3.41
CA ASP A 143 -13.87 14.01 -4.53
C ASP A 143 -13.37 14.56 -5.86
N THR A 144 -13.45 13.72 -6.89
CA THR A 144 -13.06 14.10 -8.24
C THR A 144 -14.04 15.15 -8.76
N ILE A 145 -13.52 16.31 -9.16
CA ILE A 145 -14.32 17.42 -9.72
C ILE A 145 -14.24 17.54 -11.24
N ALA A 146 -13.38 16.73 -11.89
CA ALA A 146 -13.17 16.75 -13.33
C ALA A 146 -13.17 15.33 -13.88
N PHE A 147 -14.08 15.07 -14.81
CA PHE A 147 -14.34 13.72 -15.35
C PHE A 147 -13.95 13.58 -16.82
N ASN A 148 -13.08 14.45 -17.36
CA ASN A 148 -12.59 14.37 -18.75
C ASN A 148 -13.70 14.20 -19.82
N GLY A 149 -14.87 14.82 -19.61
CA GLY A 149 -16.00 14.77 -20.54
C GLY A 149 -17.06 13.69 -20.23
N TYR A 150 -16.86 12.86 -19.22
CA TYR A 150 -17.87 11.92 -18.72
C TYR A 150 -18.85 12.59 -17.74
N ILE A 151 -20.02 11.96 -17.55
CA ILE A 151 -21.13 12.51 -16.76
C ILE A 151 -20.76 12.57 -15.27
N ASP A 152 -20.09 11.53 -14.78
CA ASP A 152 -19.70 11.39 -13.38
C ASP A 152 -18.40 10.58 -13.21
N GLY A 153 -18.02 10.37 -11.95
CA GLY A 153 -16.83 9.61 -11.60
C GLY A 153 -16.92 8.11 -11.91
N ASP A 154 -18.12 7.52 -11.89
CA ASP A 154 -18.31 6.09 -12.17
C ASP A 154 -18.09 5.83 -13.67
N GLU A 155 -18.69 6.65 -14.54
CA GLU A 155 -18.50 6.55 -15.98
C GLU A 155 -17.04 6.80 -16.37
N HIS A 156 -16.41 7.82 -15.78
CA HIS A 156 -14.99 8.10 -16.01
C HIS A 156 -14.09 6.92 -15.56
N ALA A 157 -14.35 6.33 -14.39
CA ALA A 157 -13.61 5.19 -13.90
C ALA A 157 -13.75 3.96 -14.81
N ARG A 158 -14.97 3.68 -15.30
CA ARG A 158 -15.20 2.58 -16.26
C ARG A 158 -14.47 2.79 -17.56
N ALA A 159 -14.45 4.01 -18.08
CA ALA A 159 -13.70 4.34 -19.28
C ALA A 159 -12.20 4.10 -19.12
N ILE A 160 -11.61 4.50 -17.98
CA ILE A 160 -10.20 4.22 -17.66
C ILE A 160 -9.94 2.71 -17.69
N LYS A 161 -10.83 1.90 -17.09
CA LYS A 161 -10.70 0.43 -17.06
C LYS A 161 -10.77 -0.20 -18.45
N GLN A 162 -11.70 0.24 -19.29
CA GLN A 162 -11.85 -0.29 -20.66
C GLN A 162 -10.67 0.05 -21.56
N LEU A 163 -10.02 1.21 -21.36
CA LEU A 163 -8.84 1.60 -22.15
C LEU A 163 -7.55 0.92 -21.69
N ALA A 164 -7.54 0.35 -20.47
CA ALA A 164 -6.38 -0.34 -19.90
C ALA A 164 -6.34 -1.84 -20.25
N SER A 165 -7.42 -2.41 -20.79
CA SER A 165 -7.54 -3.81 -21.25
C SER A 165 -7.28 -3.97 -22.74
#